data_AF-A0A3N5PTG3-F1
#
_entry.id   AF-A0A3N5PTG3-F1
#
_cell.length_a   1.000
_cell.length_b   1.000
_cell.length_c   1.000
_cell.angle_alpha   90.00
_cell.angle_beta   90.00
_cell.angle_gamma   90.00
#
_symmetry.space_group_name_H-M   'P 1'
#
loop_
_entity.id
_entity.type
_entity.pdbx_description
1 polymer ?
#
loop_
_entity_poly.entity_id
_entity_poly.type
_entity_poly.pdbx_seq_one_letter_code
_entity_poly.pdbx_strand_id
1 'polypeptide(L)'
;GPLISLVLGPDFISAAPVLQVHIWALLFVALGIASGQYLLLEGQNSISLQRTAMGAVVNVGLNLLWIPRYGVLGAAWASLIAYGVATFFLFQNVVSRKCLYLMLRSLISPKAVAGLWR
;
A
#
# COMPACT_ATOMS: atom_id res chain seq x y z
N GLY A 1 19.80 -10.10 -0.26
CA GLY A 1 21.00 -10.72 -0.85
C GLY A 1 20.84 -12.22 -0.93
N PRO A 2 21.02 -12.95 0.19
CA PRO A 2 21.17 -14.42 0.18
C PRO A 2 19.96 -15.18 -0.36
N LEU A 3 18.75 -14.72 -0.02
CA LEU A 3 17.50 -15.34 -0.51
C LEU A 3 17.34 -15.20 -2.02
N ILE A 4 17.72 -14.06 -2.61
CA ILE A 4 17.60 -13.84 -4.06
C ILE A 4 18.64 -14.67 -4.79
N SER A 5 19.88 -14.71 -4.32
CA SER A 5 20.91 -15.56 -4.92
C SER A 5 20.55 -17.05 -4.84
N LEU A 6 19.84 -17.48 -3.80
CA LEU A 6 19.40 -18.86 -3.63
C LEU A 6 18.24 -19.22 -4.60
N VAL A 7 17.26 -18.33 -4.75
CA VAL A 7 16.03 -18.62 -5.51
C VAL A 7 16.16 -18.27 -7.00
N LEU A 8 16.84 -17.17 -7.31
CA LEU A 8 16.92 -16.61 -8.67
C LEU A 8 18.33 -16.68 -9.27
N GLY A 9 19.36 -16.93 -8.45
CA GLY A 9 20.76 -16.96 -8.87
C GLY A 9 21.50 -15.62 -8.64
N PRO A 10 22.83 -15.63 -8.73
CA PRO A 10 23.68 -14.49 -8.39
C PRO A 10 23.49 -13.28 -9.32
N ASP A 11 23.09 -13.49 -10.57
CA ASP A 11 22.88 -12.42 -11.55
C ASP A 11 21.74 -11.46 -11.16
N PHE A 12 20.84 -11.90 -10.27
CA PHE A 12 19.68 -11.12 -9.81
C PHE A 12 19.93 -10.38 -8.49
N ILE A 13 21.16 -10.39 -7.96
CA ILE A 13 21.48 -9.68 -6.71
C ILE A 13 21.10 -8.19 -6.77
N SER A 14 21.16 -7.57 -7.95
CA SER A 14 20.74 -6.19 -8.20
C SER A 14 19.26 -5.91 -7.89
N ALA A 15 18.40 -6.95 -7.85
CA ALA A 15 16.99 -6.84 -7.47
C ALA A 15 16.75 -6.80 -5.95
N ALA A 16 17.77 -7.09 -5.13
CA ALA A 16 17.67 -7.05 -3.67
C ALA A 16 17.11 -5.75 -3.08
N PRO A 17 17.62 -4.55 -3.44
CA PRO A 17 17.06 -3.31 -2.93
C PRO A 17 15.60 -3.09 -3.39
N VAL A 18 15.24 -3.49 -4.61
CA VAL A 18 13.86 -3.38 -5.12
C VAL A 18 12.91 -4.25 -4.30
N LEU A 19 13.31 -5.48 -3.98
CA LEU A 19 12.52 -6.38 -3.15
C LEU A 19 12.36 -5.84 -1.72
N GLN A 20 13.42 -5.26 -1.14
CA GLN A 20 13.37 -4.65 0.19
C GLN A 20 12.34 -3.51 0.26
N VAL A 21 12.24 -2.68 -0.78
CA VAL A 21 11.21 -1.63 -0.85
C VAL A 21 9.80 -2.24 -0.89
N HIS A 22 9.61 -3.32 -1.65
CA HIS A 22 8.32 -4.00 -1.74
C HIS A 22 7.87 -4.67 -0.44
N ILE A 23 8.79 -5.06 0.45
CA ILE A 23 8.42 -5.57 1.79
C ILE A 23 7.59 -4.54 2.56
N TRP A 24 7.98 -3.26 2.47
CA TRP A 24 7.21 -2.17 3.10
C TRP A 24 5.89 -1.90 2.38
N ALA A 25 5.83 -2.11 1.06
CA ALA A 25 4.61 -1.94 0.29
C ALA A 25 3.52 -2.94 0.69
N LEU A 26 3.89 -4.16 1.08
CA LEU A 26 2.96 -5.19 1.52
C LEU A 26 2.09 -4.72 2.70
N LEU A 27 2.63 -3.89 3.60
CA LEU A 27 1.87 -3.32 4.72
C LEU A 27 0.68 -2.49 4.20
N PHE A 28 0.94 -1.58 3.26
CA PHE A 28 -0.10 -0.72 2.69
C PHE A 28 -1.08 -1.49 1.81
N VAL A 29 -0.61 -2.49 1.08
CA VAL A 29 -1.46 -3.36 0.25
C VAL A 29 -2.45 -4.14 1.12
N ALA A 30 -1.98 -4.78 2.20
CA ALA A 30 -2.84 -5.53 3.11
C ALA A 30 -3.93 -4.64 3.75
N LEU A 31 -3.52 -3.46 4.24
CA LEU A 31 -4.44 -2.45 4.77
C LEU A 31 -5.42 -1.93 3.70
N GLY A 32 -4.95 -1.73 2.48
CA GLY A 32 -5.75 -1.29 1.34
C GLY A 32 -6.84 -2.30 0.96
N ILE A 33 -6.51 -3.60 0.97
CA ILE A 33 -7.46 -4.68 0.70
C ILE A 33 -8.54 -4.72 1.80
N ALA A 34 -8.14 -4.74 3.07
CA ALA A 34 -9.07 -4.80 4.20
C ALA A 34 -10.04 -3.60 4.21
N SER A 35 -9.51 -2.39 4.05
CA SER A 35 -10.33 -1.17 3.98
C SER A 35 -11.22 -1.11 2.74
N GLY A 36 -10.77 -1.67 1.61
CA GLY A 36 -11.58 -1.78 0.39
C GLY A 36 -12.82 -2.65 0.59
N GLN A 37 -12.65 -3.80 1.26
CA GLN A 37 -13.77 -4.68 1.62
C GLN A 37 -14.74 -3.99 2.59
N TYR A 38 -14.22 -3.27 3.60
CA TYR A 38 -15.06 -2.50 4.51
C TYR A 38 -15.91 -1.45 3.77
N LEU A 39 -15.29 -0.66 2.88
CA LEU A 39 -16.01 0.35 2.09
C LEU A 39 -17.04 -0.26 1.15
N LEU A 40 -16.74 -1.41 0.55
CA LEU A 40 -17.68 -2.14 -0.31
C LEU A 40 -18.94 -2.55 0.46
N LEU A 41 -18.77 -3.11 1.67
CA LEU A 41 -19.88 -3.52 2.54
C LEU A 41 -20.73 -2.32 3.01
N GLU A 42 -20.12 -1.16 3.19
CA GLU A 42 -20.80 0.09 3.56
C GLU A 42 -21.38 0.85 2.33
N GLY A 43 -21.31 0.28 1.12
CA GLY A 43 -21.83 0.90 -0.11
C GLY A 43 -21.00 2.09 -0.63
N GLN A 44 -19.76 2.26 -0.17
CA GLN A 44 -18.87 3.41 -0.46
C GLN A 44 -17.88 3.15 -1.60
N ASN A 45 -18.31 2.49 -2.67
CA ASN A 45 -17.45 2.14 -3.81
C ASN A 45 -16.83 3.35 -4.51
N SER A 46 -17.52 4.49 -4.54
CA SER A 46 -17.01 5.73 -5.11
C SER A 46 -15.74 6.22 -4.41
N ILE A 47 -15.63 6.02 -3.09
CA ILE A 47 -14.43 6.37 -2.32
C ILE A 47 -13.28 5.43 -2.67
N SER A 48 -13.56 4.15 -2.84
CA SER A 48 -12.56 3.16 -3.29
C SER A 48 -12.00 3.52 -4.67
N LEU A 49 -12.85 4.01 -5.58
CA LEU A 49 -12.43 4.51 -6.89
C LEU A 49 -11.58 5.78 -6.76
N GLN A 50 -12.03 6.77 -5.98
CA GLN A 50 -11.31 8.04 -5.79
C GLN A 50 -9.91 7.83 -5.21
N ARG A 51 -9.77 6.99 -4.17
CA ARG A 51 -8.45 6.72 -3.56
C ARG A 51 -7.52 5.95 -4.50
N THR A 52 -8.07 5.03 -5.31
CA THR A 52 -7.28 4.28 -6.30
C THR A 52 -6.81 5.21 -7.42
N ALA A 53 -7.68 6.09 -7.89
CA ALA A 53 -7.34 7.12 -8.87
C ALA A 53 -6.24 8.06 -8.34
N MET A 54 -6.36 8.50 -7.08
CA MET A 54 -5.32 9.33 -6.44
C MET A 54 -3.98 8.59 -6.37
N GLY A 55 -3.99 7.32 -5.94
CA GLY A 55 -2.79 6.47 -5.93
C GLY A 55 -2.17 6.31 -7.33
N ALA A 56 -3.00 6.11 -8.36
CA ALA A 56 -2.54 5.98 -9.74
C ALA A 56 -1.90 7.28 -10.26
N VAL A 57 -2.50 8.44 -9.97
CA VAL A 57 -1.93 9.75 -10.32
C VAL A 57 -0.56 9.95 -9.66
N VAL A 58 -0.45 9.64 -8.35
CA VAL A 58 0.83 9.71 -7.64
C VAL A 58 1.84 8.72 -8.22
N ASN A 59 1.42 7.50 -8.54
CA ASN A 59 2.31 6.47 -9.10
C ASN A 59 2.88 6.91 -10.45
N VAL A 60 2.03 7.35 -11.37
CA VAL A 60 2.44 7.81 -12.71
C VAL A 60 3.31 9.06 -12.59
N GLY A 61 2.91 10.04 -11.78
CA GLY A 61 3.68 11.27 -11.57
C GLY A 61 5.08 10.99 -11.02
N LEU A 62 5.19 10.15 -9.99
CA LEU A 62 6.48 9.77 -9.43
C LEU A 62 7.31 8.91 -10.39
N ASN A 63 6.68 7.98 -11.12
CA ASN A 63 7.38 7.17 -12.11
C ASN A 63 8.02 8.03 -13.21
N LEU A 64 7.28 9.02 -13.74
CA LEU A 64 7.81 9.94 -14.75
C LEU A 64 9.01 10.76 -14.23
N LEU A 65 9.04 11.09 -12.93
CA LEU A 65 10.12 11.86 -12.32
C LEU A 65 11.31 11.00 -11.89
N TRP A 66 11.07 9.79 -11.39
CA TRP A 66 12.07 8.96 -10.72
C TRP A 66 12.66 7.86 -11.59
N ILE A 67 11.93 7.31 -12.55
CA ILE A 67 12.49 6.30 -13.46
C ILE A 67 13.69 6.85 -14.24
N PRO A 68 13.66 8.08 -14.79
CA PRO A 68 14.82 8.61 -15.53
C PRO A 68 16.07 8.82 -14.66
N ARG A 69 15.90 9.00 -13.34
CA ARG A 69 17.01 9.32 -12.40
C ARG A 69 17.49 8.11 -11.60
N TYR A 70 16.60 7.20 -11.27
CA TYR A 70 16.83 6.09 -10.31
C TYR A 70 16.45 4.71 -10.89
N GLY A 71 15.98 4.65 -12.14
CA GLY A 71 15.61 3.41 -12.82
C GLY A 71 14.53 2.61 -12.06
N VAL A 72 14.70 1.29 -12.03
CA VAL A 72 13.75 0.34 -11.41
C VAL A 72 13.59 0.58 -9.91
N LEU A 73 14.64 1.03 -9.22
CA LEU A 73 14.54 1.36 -7.80
C LEU A 73 13.61 2.56 -7.57
N GLY A 74 13.66 3.56 -8.46
CA GLY A 74 12.73 4.69 -8.46
C GLY A 74 11.28 4.24 -8.62
N ALA A 75 11.03 3.28 -9.53
CA ALA A 75 9.69 2.73 -9.73
C ALA A 75 9.15 1.97 -8.49
N ALA A 76 10.04 1.29 -7.76
CA ALA A 76 9.67 0.60 -6.52
C ALA A 76 9.23 1.60 -5.44
N TRP A 77 9.98 2.70 -5.26
CA TRP A 77 9.62 3.75 -4.31
C TRP A 77 8.35 4.51 -4.72
N ALA A 78 8.17 4.79 -6.02
CA ALA A 78 6.95 5.39 -6.53
C ALA A 78 5.72 4.53 -6.22
N SER A 79 5.85 3.21 -6.34
CA SER A 79 4.80 2.24 -6.01
C SER A 79 4.51 2.17 -4.52
N LEU A 80 5.54 2.13 -3.67
CA LEU A 80 5.39 2.19 -2.22
C LEU A 80 4.55 3.41 -1.78
N ILE A 81 4.92 4.59 -2.28
CA ILE A 81 4.25 5.85 -1.94
C ILE A 81 2.83 5.86 -2.48
N ALA A 82 2.61 5.40 -3.71
CA ALA A 82 1.28 5.31 -4.29
C ALA A 82 0.34 4.41 -3.48
N TYR A 83 0.83 3.24 -3.01
CA TYR A 83 0.05 2.38 -2.12
C TYR A 83 -0.25 3.06 -0.79
N GLY A 84 0.73 3.73 -0.19
CA GLY A 84 0.52 4.52 1.03
C GLY A 84 -0.56 5.59 0.85
N VAL A 85 -0.50 6.36 -0.24
CA VAL A 85 -1.50 7.39 -0.57
C VAL A 85 -2.87 6.75 -0.78
N ALA A 86 -2.98 5.71 -1.61
CA ALA A 86 -4.26 5.05 -1.88
C ALA A 86 -4.91 4.48 -0.61
N THR A 87 -4.10 3.93 0.30
CA THR A 87 -4.57 3.32 1.54
C THR A 87 -5.02 4.35 2.57
N PHE A 88 -4.33 5.48 2.70
CA PHE A 88 -4.65 6.51 3.69
C PHE A 88 -5.57 7.63 3.20
N PHE A 89 -5.87 7.70 1.90
CA PHE A 89 -6.78 8.69 1.33
C PHE A 89 -8.26 8.39 1.64
N LEU A 90 -8.61 8.45 2.93
CA LEU A 90 -9.90 8.06 3.53
C LEU A 90 -10.53 9.19 4.37
N PHE A 91 -10.38 10.45 3.97
CA PHE A 91 -10.86 11.62 4.73
C PHE A 91 -12.20 12.20 4.23
N GLN A 92 -12.77 11.64 3.15
CA GLN A 92 -13.88 12.18 2.39
C GLN A 92 -15.20 12.19 3.15
N ASN A 93 -15.52 11.13 3.91
CA ASN A 93 -16.77 11.06 4.66
C ASN A 93 -16.61 10.40 6.04
N VAL A 94 -17.71 10.34 6.80
CA VAL A 94 -17.71 9.80 8.17
C VAL A 94 -17.37 8.30 8.17
N VAL A 95 -17.85 7.55 7.18
CA VAL A 95 -17.58 6.10 7.04
C VAL A 95 -16.10 5.84 6.75
N SER A 96 -15.49 6.58 5.84
CA SER A 96 -14.08 6.46 5.49
C SER A 96 -13.18 6.83 6.67
N ARG A 97 -13.54 7.86 7.44
CA ARG A 97 -12.83 8.25 8.66
C ARG A 97 -12.92 7.18 9.75
N LYS A 98 -14.07 6.52 9.91
CA LYS A 98 -14.21 5.36 10.80
C LYS A 98 -13.32 4.20 10.34
N CYS A 99 -13.31 3.90 9.04
CA CYS A 99 -12.44 2.88 8.47
C CYS A 99 -10.96 3.17 8.76
N LEU A 100 -10.52 4.41 8.53
CA LEU A 100 -9.16 4.87 8.83
C LEU A 100 -8.82 4.70 10.31
N TYR A 101 -9.73 5.08 11.22
CA TYR A 101 -9.55 4.89 12.66
C TYR A 101 -9.39 3.42 13.03
N LEU A 102 -10.22 2.53 12.47
CA LEU A 102 -10.13 1.08 12.70
C LEU A 102 -8.80 0.51 12.19
N MET A 103 -8.33 0.95 11.01
CA MET A 103 -7.04 0.54 10.47
C MET A 103 -5.90 0.95 11.41
N LEU A 104 -5.85 2.22 11.82
CA LEU A 104 -4.82 2.72 12.75
C LEU A 104 -4.88 2.01 14.11
N ARG A 105 -6.08 1.71 14.62
CA ARG A 105 -6.26 0.98 15.88
C ARG A 105 -5.78 -0.47 15.77
N SER A 106 -5.96 -1.11 14.62
CA SER A 106 -5.51 -2.50 14.39
C SER A 106 -3.98 -2.63 14.36
N LEU A 107 -3.28 -1.60 13.85
CA LEU A 107 -1.82 -1.51 13.89
C LEU A 107 -1.27 -1.39 15.31
N ILE A 108 -1.95 -0.63 16.19
CA ILE A 108 -1.50 -0.36 17.56
C ILE A 108 -1.91 -1.48 18.53
N SER A 109 -3.07 -2.12 18.30
CA SER A 109 -3.63 -3.09 19.24
C SER A 109 -4.27 -4.30 18.53
N PRO A 110 -3.48 -5.36 18.24
CA PRO A 110 -3.99 -6.59 17.63
C PRO A 110 -5.11 -7.22 18.49
N LYS A 111 -5.03 -7.06 19.82
CA LYS A 111 -6.03 -7.57 20.77
C LYS A 111 -7.39 -6.87 20.66
N ALA A 112 -7.45 -5.62 20.19
CA ALA A 112 -8.71 -4.90 20.01
C ALA A 112 -9.51 -5.42 18.81
N VAL A 113 -8.84 -6.01 17.82
CA VAL A 113 -9.50 -6.63 16.65
C VAL A 113 -10.19 -7.94 17.06
N ALA A 114 -9.58 -8.73 17.94
CA ALA A 114 -10.16 -10.00 18.41
C ALA A 114 -11.49 -9.83 19.18
N GLY A 115 -11.73 -8.66 19.78
CA GLY A 115 -12.96 -8.35 20.50
C GLY A 115 -14.15 -7.95 19.61
N LEU A 116 -13.92 -7.63 18.34
CA LEU A 116 -14.97 -7.23 17.37
C LEU A 116 -15.68 -8.43 16.72
N TRP A 117 -15.13 -9.64 16.88
CA TRP A 117 -15.65 -10.89 16.31
C TRP A 117 -16.47 -11.72 17.31
N ARG A 118 -16.82 -11.15 18.47
CA ARG A 118 -17.76 -11.72 19.45
C ARG A 118 -19.07 -10.95 19.40
#